data_AF-A0A7S4EFJ1-F1
#
_entry.id   AF-A0A7S4EFJ1-F1
#
_cell.length_a   1.000
_cell.length_b   1.000
_cell.length_c   1.000
_cell.angle_alpha   90.00
_cell.angle_beta   90.00
_cell.angle_gamma   90.00
#
_symmetry.space_group_name_H-M   'P 1'
#
loop_
_entity.id
_entity.type
_entity.pdbx_description
1 polymer ?
#
loop_
_entity_poly.entity_id
_entity_poly.type
_entity_poly.pdbx_seq_one_letter_code
_entity_poly.pdbx_strand_id
1 'polypeptide(L)'
;MHGQTKILAYLVWTAGIIVDSQRQGIVTLIWVHESFQVSQVRTLIQYRFVELSPTRIASIHFCTPDTPFHLFRRSALAIRLGIYRNRLVLSAGSTVELNYILQSYGIPTDTIPITYSGTIKVTPMRQWIRLRYLLEEPDHQESAESSSIVECPYLSDIMFRQGTNACSHPGNATFRALIATKYQEFCNSKDFKSNYKQGSRIFIEGIIEDIEESQMRVINWNDKQGYWKVLNDKSLIYPKIEYIVRELRTADKARLNQQKNDSSTSLFQEMDDGNGRKFVGINQAQEPSTNNTNAVAEKDDEVGCFATCFATDSNEEAQLNGP
;
A
#
# COMPACT_ATOMS: atom_id res chain seq x y z
N MET A 1 -17.43 -27.72 -1.86
CA MET A 1 -17.00 -27.40 -0.47
C MET A 1 -15.53 -27.72 -0.21
N HIS A 2 -14.99 -28.85 -0.69
CA HIS A 2 -13.60 -29.25 -0.43
C HIS A 2 -12.54 -28.25 -0.94
N GLY A 3 -12.82 -27.54 -2.04
CA GLY A 3 -11.89 -26.55 -2.61
C GLY A 3 -11.65 -25.33 -1.71
N GLN A 4 -12.70 -24.70 -1.18
CA GLN A 4 -12.57 -23.48 -0.36
C GLN A 4 -11.77 -23.72 0.92
N THR A 5 -12.00 -24.86 1.60
CA THR A 5 -11.23 -25.22 2.80
C THR A 5 -9.76 -25.46 2.45
N LYS A 6 -9.46 -26.08 1.30
CA LYS A 6 -8.07 -26.26 0.83
C LYS A 6 -7.39 -24.93 0.52
N ILE A 7 -8.11 -23.98 -0.11
CA ILE A 7 -7.57 -22.65 -0.42
C ILE A 7 -7.27 -21.89 0.88
N LEU A 8 -8.21 -21.84 1.82
CA LEU A 8 -7.97 -21.23 3.13
C LEU A 8 -6.80 -21.90 3.84
N ALA A 9 -6.73 -23.23 3.77
CA ALA A 9 -5.65 -23.97 4.41
C ALA A 9 -4.28 -23.62 3.85
N TYR A 10 -4.19 -23.57 2.52
CA TYR A 10 -3.00 -23.16 1.81
C TYR A 10 -2.58 -21.74 2.17
N LEU A 11 -3.50 -20.76 2.16
CA LEU A 11 -3.18 -19.37 2.48
C LEU A 11 -2.66 -19.17 3.91
N VAL A 12 -3.24 -19.88 4.86
CA VAL A 12 -2.79 -19.83 6.24
C VAL A 12 -1.42 -20.53 6.39
N TRP A 13 -1.19 -21.61 5.65
CA TRP A 13 0.10 -22.28 5.59
C TRP A 13 1.18 -21.39 4.97
N THR A 14 0.92 -20.72 3.84
CA THR A 14 1.87 -19.80 3.19
C THR A 14 2.18 -18.61 4.10
N ALA A 15 1.18 -18.05 4.78
CA ALA A 15 1.40 -17.01 5.78
C ALA A 15 2.27 -17.51 6.93
N GLY A 16 2.16 -18.79 7.28
CA GLY A 16 2.97 -19.46 8.30
C GLY A 16 4.44 -19.64 7.94
N ILE A 17 4.84 -19.45 6.68
CA ILE A 17 6.26 -19.49 6.29
C ILE A 17 6.96 -18.20 6.71
N ILE A 18 6.23 -17.09 6.82
CA ILE A 18 6.78 -15.76 7.11
C ILE A 18 6.94 -15.60 8.63
N VAL A 19 8.18 -15.39 9.08
CA VAL A 19 8.52 -15.26 10.52
C VAL A 19 7.73 -14.12 11.19
N ASP A 20 7.57 -12.98 10.51
CA ASP A 20 6.81 -11.85 11.04
C ASP A 20 5.33 -12.16 11.20
N SER A 21 4.73 -12.88 10.24
CA SER A 21 3.35 -13.36 10.35
C SER A 21 3.18 -14.33 11.53
N GLN A 22 4.15 -15.21 11.80
CA GLN A 22 4.10 -16.07 12.99
C GLN A 22 4.13 -15.24 14.29
N ARG A 23 5.01 -14.23 14.36
CA ARG A 23 5.21 -13.38 15.55
C ARG A 23 4.03 -12.44 15.80
N GLN A 24 3.55 -11.78 14.75
CA GLN A 24 2.53 -10.73 14.83
C GLN A 24 1.12 -11.28 14.65
N GLY A 25 0.97 -12.39 13.95
CA GLY A 25 -0.30 -12.97 13.55
C GLY A 25 -0.85 -12.37 12.27
N ILE A 26 -1.92 -12.98 11.78
CA ILE A 26 -2.63 -12.56 10.57
C ILE A 26 -3.96 -11.90 10.91
N VAL A 27 -4.31 -10.87 10.14
CA VAL A 27 -5.65 -10.28 10.14
C VAL A 27 -6.42 -10.90 8.99
N THR A 28 -7.55 -11.52 9.30
CA THR A 28 -8.44 -12.10 8.27
C THR A 28 -9.53 -11.10 7.94
N LEU A 29 -9.61 -10.68 6.68
CA LEU A 29 -10.67 -9.81 6.19
C LEU A 29 -11.67 -10.62 5.36
N ILE A 30 -12.91 -10.68 5.83
CA ILE A 30 -14.02 -11.33 5.14
C ILE A 30 -14.97 -10.24 4.68
N TRP A 31 -15.09 -10.11 3.37
CA TRP A 31 -15.93 -9.08 2.75
C TRP A 31 -17.10 -9.72 2.02
N VAL A 32 -18.31 -9.48 2.49
CA VAL A 32 -19.53 -10.02 1.86
C VAL A 32 -20.06 -9.00 0.86
N HIS A 33 -20.13 -9.38 -0.41
CA HIS A 33 -20.73 -8.52 -1.44
C HIS A 33 -22.27 -8.55 -1.37
N GLU A 34 -22.93 -7.47 -1.79
CA GLU A 34 -24.40 -7.35 -1.77
C GLU A 34 -25.11 -8.40 -2.62
N SER A 35 -24.49 -8.81 -3.73
CA SER A 35 -25.00 -9.86 -4.61
C SER A 35 -24.86 -11.28 -4.04
N PHE A 36 -24.23 -11.45 -2.87
CA PHE A 36 -23.91 -12.76 -2.35
C PHE A 36 -25.17 -13.54 -1.89
N GLN A 37 -25.66 -14.38 -2.80
CA GLN A 37 -26.78 -15.27 -2.53
C GLN A 37 -26.34 -16.46 -1.67
N VAL A 38 -27.22 -16.87 -0.76
CA VAL A 38 -26.96 -18.04 0.09
C VAL A 38 -27.31 -19.29 -0.70
N SER A 39 -26.30 -19.93 -1.26
CA SER A 39 -26.43 -21.36 -1.50
C SER A 39 -26.53 -22.06 -0.13
N GLN A 40 -27.39 -23.08 0.00
CA GLN A 40 -27.60 -23.87 1.23
C GLN A 40 -26.38 -24.69 1.66
N VAL A 41 -25.17 -24.26 1.31
CA VAL A 41 -23.94 -24.94 1.67
C VAL A 41 -23.78 -24.84 3.18
N ARG A 42 -23.84 -26.00 3.84
CA ARG A 42 -23.47 -26.18 5.24
C ARG A 42 -21.97 -25.97 5.38
N THR A 43 -21.52 -24.72 5.33
CA THR A 43 -20.13 -24.37 5.58
C THR A 43 -19.89 -24.45 7.08
N LEU A 44 -19.68 -25.67 7.56
CA LEU A 44 -18.90 -25.89 8.77
C LEU A 44 -17.47 -25.50 8.37
N ILE A 45 -17.10 -24.24 8.64
CA ILE A 45 -15.69 -23.91 8.79
C ILE A 45 -15.19 -24.89 9.84
N GLN A 46 -14.39 -25.86 9.42
CA GLN A 46 -13.86 -26.87 10.32
C GLN A 46 -12.89 -26.15 11.25
N TYR A 47 -13.39 -25.77 12.42
CA TYR A 47 -12.70 -25.09 13.50
C TYR A 47 -11.30 -25.69 13.79
N ARG A 48 -11.14 -27.00 13.54
CA ARG A 48 -9.85 -27.72 13.61
C ARG A 48 -8.74 -27.11 12.77
N PHE A 49 -9.03 -26.52 11.61
CA PHE A 49 -7.97 -25.96 10.77
C PHE A 49 -7.32 -24.73 11.42
N VAL A 50 -8.11 -23.89 12.11
CA VAL A 50 -7.58 -22.72 12.82
C VAL A 50 -6.65 -23.15 13.96
N GLU A 51 -6.94 -24.27 14.62
CA GLU A 51 -6.10 -24.82 15.70
C GLU A 51 -4.79 -25.43 15.21
N LEU A 52 -4.74 -25.91 13.97
CA LEU A 52 -3.55 -26.51 13.37
C LEU A 52 -2.68 -25.50 12.61
N SER A 53 -3.14 -24.25 12.50
CA SER A 53 -2.39 -23.19 11.84
C SER A 53 -1.09 -22.87 12.59
N PRO A 54 0.07 -22.80 11.91
CA PRO A 54 1.30 -22.31 12.52
C PRO A 54 1.24 -20.80 12.83
N THR A 55 0.25 -20.10 12.27
CA THR A 55 0.09 -18.65 12.39
C THR A 55 -1.08 -18.31 13.31
N ARG A 56 -0.87 -17.41 14.27
CA ARG A 56 -1.96 -16.92 15.12
C ARG A 56 -2.87 -15.99 14.32
N ILE A 57 -4.18 -16.13 14.47
CA ILE A 57 -5.13 -15.13 13.93
C ILE A 57 -5.18 -13.96 14.91
N ALA A 58 -4.73 -12.76 14.53
CA ALA A 58 -4.78 -11.58 15.38
C ALA A 58 -6.20 -11.02 15.50
N SER A 59 -6.87 -10.86 14.35
CA SER A 59 -8.24 -10.33 14.26
C SER A 59 -8.96 -10.92 13.05
N ILE A 60 -10.28 -11.00 13.13
CA ILE A 60 -11.18 -11.39 12.03
C ILE A 60 -12.14 -10.23 11.81
N HIS A 61 -11.97 -9.49 10.73
CA HIS A 61 -12.88 -8.41 10.32
C HIS A 61 -13.91 -8.99 9.36
N PHE A 62 -15.17 -8.95 9.75
CA PHE A 62 -16.29 -9.41 8.94
C PHE A 62 -17.13 -8.22 8.51
N CYS A 63 -16.94 -7.80 7.26
CA CYS A 63 -17.55 -6.63 6.65
C CYS A 63 -18.76 -7.06 5.82
N THR A 64 -19.94 -6.50 6.12
CA THR A 64 -21.17 -6.82 5.40
C THR A 64 -21.98 -5.58 5.05
N PRO A 65 -22.82 -5.62 3.99
CA PRO A 65 -23.80 -4.57 3.74
C PRO A 65 -24.77 -4.46 4.91
N ASP A 66 -25.30 -3.26 5.16
CA ASP A 66 -26.26 -3.04 6.24
C ASP A 66 -27.69 -3.43 5.83
N THR A 67 -27.92 -4.75 5.73
CA THR A 67 -29.26 -5.30 5.47
C THR A 67 -29.68 -6.28 6.57
N PRO A 68 -31.00 -6.43 6.84
CA PRO A 68 -31.50 -7.37 7.85
C PRO A 68 -30.99 -8.80 7.67
N PHE A 69 -30.82 -9.21 6.42
CA PHE A 69 -30.28 -10.51 6.10
C PHE A 69 -28.81 -10.67 6.52
N HIS A 70 -27.97 -9.68 6.25
CA HIS A 70 -26.57 -9.69 6.65
C HIS A 70 -26.41 -9.55 8.17
N LEU A 71 -27.28 -8.79 8.85
CA LEU A 71 -27.36 -8.71 10.32
C LEU A 71 -27.58 -10.10 10.96
N PHE A 72 -28.57 -10.85 10.45
CA PHE A 72 -28.83 -12.20 10.91
C PHE A 72 -27.60 -13.11 10.72
N ARG A 73 -26.95 -13.02 9.55
CA ARG A 73 -25.78 -13.86 9.20
C ARG A 73 -24.58 -13.56 10.08
N ARG A 74 -24.32 -12.29 10.40
CA ARG A 74 -23.30 -11.87 11.37
C ARG A 74 -23.54 -12.49 12.74
N SER A 75 -24.78 -12.44 13.21
CA SER A 75 -25.18 -13.03 14.50
C SER A 75 -24.94 -14.55 14.51
N ALA A 76 -25.35 -15.24 13.45
CA ALA A 76 -25.12 -16.68 13.30
C ALA A 76 -23.62 -17.03 13.25
N LEU A 77 -22.81 -16.25 12.54
CA LEU A 77 -21.35 -16.44 12.47
C LEU A 77 -20.69 -16.22 13.84
N ALA A 78 -21.08 -15.16 14.56
CA ALA A 78 -20.55 -14.85 15.90
C ALA A 78 -20.81 -15.98 16.90
N ILE A 79 -21.99 -16.61 16.84
CA ILE A 79 -22.32 -17.79 17.65
C ILE A 79 -21.44 -18.99 17.26
N ARG A 80 -21.20 -19.20 15.96
CA ARG A 80 -20.43 -20.35 15.45
C ARG A 80 -18.93 -20.28 15.73
N LEU A 81 -18.35 -19.08 15.80
CA LEU A 81 -16.91 -18.91 16.01
C LEU A 81 -16.44 -19.30 17.43
N GLY A 82 -17.36 -19.47 18.38
CA GLY A 82 -17.06 -20.01 19.71
C GLY A 82 -15.97 -19.21 20.42
N ILE A 83 -14.85 -19.87 20.74
CA ILE A 83 -13.75 -19.26 21.49
C ILE A 83 -13.05 -18.11 20.75
N TYR A 84 -13.15 -18.04 19.41
CA TYR A 84 -12.53 -16.99 18.60
C TYR A 84 -13.38 -15.71 18.52
N ARG A 85 -14.53 -15.66 19.21
CA ARG A 85 -15.43 -14.51 19.21
C ARG A 85 -14.76 -13.24 19.74
N ASN A 86 -13.80 -13.35 20.65
CA ASN A 86 -13.03 -12.21 21.16
C ASN A 86 -12.13 -11.55 20.12
N ARG A 87 -11.86 -12.23 18.99
CA ARG A 87 -11.07 -11.72 17.86
C ARG A 87 -11.95 -11.29 16.69
N LEU A 88 -13.27 -11.42 16.81
CA LEU A 88 -14.21 -11.09 15.75
C LEU A 88 -14.65 -9.63 15.84
N VAL A 89 -14.38 -8.86 14.79
CA VAL A 89 -14.87 -7.50 14.58
C VAL A 89 -15.94 -7.55 13.50
N LEU A 90 -17.18 -7.25 13.87
CA LEU A 90 -18.32 -7.21 12.95
C LEU A 90 -18.58 -5.76 12.51
N SER A 91 -18.41 -5.49 11.23
CA SER A 91 -18.67 -4.16 10.65
C SER A 91 -19.79 -4.24 9.62
N ALA A 92 -20.66 -3.23 9.60
CA ALA A 92 -21.60 -3.05 8.51
C ALA A 92 -21.72 -1.61 8.07
N GLY A 93 -22.05 -1.45 6.80
CA GLY A 93 -22.20 -0.17 6.13
C GLY A 93 -22.02 -0.34 4.62
N SER A 94 -22.03 0.78 3.93
CA SER A 94 -21.55 0.90 2.56
C SER A 94 -20.04 0.60 2.46
N THR A 95 -19.56 0.31 1.25
CA THR A 95 -18.13 0.06 0.99
C THR A 95 -17.23 1.19 1.50
N VAL A 96 -17.68 2.45 1.36
CA VAL A 96 -16.94 3.62 1.81
C VAL A 96 -16.86 3.67 3.34
N GLU A 97 -17.96 3.45 4.04
CA GLU A 97 -18.00 3.41 5.51
C GLU A 97 -17.13 2.27 6.06
N LEU A 98 -17.20 1.09 5.43
CA LEU A 98 -16.37 -0.06 5.80
C LEU A 98 -14.88 0.25 5.65
N ASN A 99 -14.48 0.96 4.58
CA ASN A 99 -13.10 1.41 4.42
C ASN A 99 -12.67 2.38 5.54
N TYR A 100 -13.48 3.38 5.89
CA TYR A 100 -13.17 4.27 7.01
C TYR A 100 -13.03 3.51 8.33
N ILE A 101 -13.90 2.52 8.57
CA ILE A 101 -13.81 1.67 9.77
C ILE A 101 -12.49 0.89 9.76
N LEU A 102 -12.11 0.26 8.64
CA LEU A 102 -10.86 -0.50 8.54
C LEU A 102 -9.62 0.39 8.75
N GLN A 103 -9.63 1.62 8.21
CA GLN A 103 -8.56 2.59 8.45
C GLN A 103 -8.40 2.95 9.93
N SER A 104 -9.49 3.00 10.70
CA SER A 104 -9.42 3.25 12.15
C SER A 104 -8.70 2.13 12.93
N TYR A 105 -8.65 0.91 12.37
CA TYR A 105 -7.87 -0.21 12.90
C TYR A 105 -6.42 -0.24 12.35
N GLY A 106 -6.03 0.74 11.53
CA GLY A 106 -4.73 0.76 10.85
C GLY A 106 -4.62 -0.20 9.68
N ILE A 107 -5.74 -0.70 9.14
CA ILE A 107 -5.74 -1.58 7.96
C ILE A 107 -5.70 -0.70 6.69
N PRO A 108 -4.68 -0.83 5.83
CA PRO A 108 -4.52 -0.01 4.64
C PRO A 108 -5.55 -0.39 3.56
N THR A 109 -6.53 0.47 3.33
CA THR A 109 -7.66 0.17 2.42
C THR A 109 -7.30 0.25 0.95
N ASP A 110 -6.25 0.98 0.60
CA ASP A 110 -5.68 1.05 -0.75
C ASP A 110 -5.14 -0.30 -1.24
N THR A 111 -4.81 -1.20 -0.30
CA THR A 111 -4.30 -2.54 -0.59
C THR A 111 -5.40 -3.59 -0.72
N ILE A 112 -6.63 -3.26 -0.31
CA ILE A 112 -7.76 -4.17 -0.38
C ILE A 112 -8.20 -4.28 -1.85
N PRO A 113 -8.35 -5.49 -2.42
CA PRO A 113 -8.71 -5.69 -3.82
C PRO A 113 -10.20 -5.45 -4.07
N ILE A 114 -10.76 -4.35 -3.58
CA ILE A 114 -12.16 -3.95 -3.72
C ILE A 114 -12.19 -2.45 -4.01
N THR A 115 -12.83 -2.05 -5.10
CA THR A 115 -13.03 -0.63 -5.44
C THR A 115 -14.10 -0.01 -4.54
N TYR A 116 -14.20 1.33 -4.50
CA TYR A 116 -15.30 2.01 -3.80
C TYR A 116 -16.70 1.62 -4.30
N SER A 117 -16.81 1.16 -5.56
CA SER A 117 -18.06 0.63 -6.13
C SER A 117 -18.38 -0.81 -5.68
N GLY A 118 -17.50 -1.45 -4.91
CA GLY A 118 -17.64 -2.86 -4.51
C GLY A 118 -17.11 -3.86 -5.55
N THR A 119 -16.54 -3.39 -6.66
CA THR A 119 -15.97 -4.25 -7.71
C THR A 119 -14.67 -4.88 -7.21
N ILE A 120 -14.58 -6.21 -7.30
CA ILE A 120 -13.40 -6.95 -6.86
C ILE A 120 -12.29 -6.85 -7.91
N LYS A 121 -11.10 -6.43 -7.47
CA LYS A 121 -9.90 -6.36 -8.30
C LYS A 121 -9.26 -7.74 -8.37
N VAL A 122 -9.38 -8.41 -9.51
CA VAL A 122 -8.80 -9.75 -9.71
C VAL A 122 -7.30 -9.72 -10.05
N THR A 123 -6.77 -8.58 -10.48
CA THR A 123 -5.37 -8.46 -10.93
C THR A 123 -4.35 -8.78 -9.83
N PRO A 124 -4.44 -8.20 -8.62
CA PRO A 124 -3.51 -8.53 -7.54
C PRO A 124 -3.55 -10.01 -7.15
N MET A 125 -4.75 -10.61 -7.12
CA MET A 125 -4.93 -12.04 -6.84
C MET A 125 -4.22 -12.91 -7.89
N ARG A 126 -4.39 -12.59 -9.19
CA ARG A 126 -3.70 -13.31 -10.27
C ARG A 126 -2.19 -13.16 -10.19
N GLN A 127 -1.68 -11.97 -9.83
CA GLN A 127 -0.25 -11.73 -9.65
C GLN A 127 0.32 -12.63 -8.54
N TRP A 128 -0.38 -12.74 -7.41
CA TRP A 128 0.06 -13.62 -6.32
C TRP A 128 0.00 -15.09 -6.66
N ILE A 129 -1.05 -15.56 -7.35
CA ILE A 129 -1.10 -16.96 -7.80
C ILE A 129 0.12 -17.27 -8.69
N ARG A 130 0.48 -16.37 -9.62
CA ARG A 130 1.67 -16.52 -10.47
C ARG A 130 2.95 -16.52 -9.66
N LEU A 131 3.06 -15.63 -8.68
CA LEU A 131 4.21 -15.56 -7.79
C LEU A 131 4.36 -16.86 -6.97
N ARG A 132 3.25 -17.38 -6.42
CA ARG A 132 3.25 -18.64 -5.67
C ARG A 132 3.69 -19.82 -6.54
N TYR A 133 3.17 -19.89 -7.76
CA TYR A 133 3.60 -20.90 -8.73
C TYR A 133 5.12 -20.84 -8.95
N LEU A 134 5.66 -19.63 -9.15
CA LEU A 134 7.10 -19.43 -9.38
C LEU A 134 7.96 -19.75 -8.15
N LEU A 135 7.50 -19.49 -6.93
CA LEU A 135 8.23 -19.79 -5.69
C LEU A 135 8.21 -21.28 -5.33
N GLU A 136 7.17 -22.01 -5.77
CA GLU A 136 6.97 -23.43 -5.46
C GLU A 136 7.54 -24.36 -6.53
N GLU A 137 7.94 -23.82 -7.68
CA GLU A 137 8.57 -24.58 -8.76
C GLU A 137 10.01 -25.00 -8.34
N PRO A 138 10.32 -26.30 -8.33
CA PRO A 138 11.59 -26.81 -7.79
C PRO A 138 12.80 -26.30 -8.58
N ASP A 139 12.67 -26.21 -9.90
CA ASP A 139 13.74 -25.75 -10.80
C ASP A 139 14.15 -24.29 -10.53
N HIS A 140 13.23 -23.48 -9.99
CA HIS A 140 13.53 -22.11 -9.62
C HIS A 140 14.33 -22.00 -8.32
N GLN A 141 14.24 -22.96 -7.41
CA GLN A 141 14.97 -22.90 -6.13
C GLN A 141 16.49 -22.99 -6.31
N GLU A 142 16.97 -23.59 -7.40
CA GLU A 142 18.41 -23.70 -7.69
C GLU A 142 18.98 -22.47 -8.44
N SER A 143 18.12 -21.63 -9.02
CA SER A 143 18.57 -20.42 -9.72
C SER A 143 18.94 -19.34 -8.71
N ALA A 144 20.12 -18.72 -8.86
CA ALA A 144 20.52 -17.56 -8.07
C ALA A 144 19.49 -16.40 -8.14
N GLU A 145 18.67 -16.33 -9.19
CA GLU A 145 17.64 -15.31 -9.34
C GLU A 145 16.47 -15.48 -8.36
N SER A 146 16.12 -16.70 -7.93
CA SER A 146 14.99 -16.91 -7.03
C SER A 146 15.23 -16.34 -5.64
N SER A 147 16.49 -16.32 -5.20
CA SER A 147 16.91 -15.69 -3.94
C SER A 147 16.63 -14.18 -3.88
N SER A 148 16.39 -13.55 -5.04
CA SER A 148 16.11 -12.11 -5.13
C SER A 148 14.62 -11.77 -5.10
N ILE A 149 13.71 -12.75 -5.11
CA ILE A 149 12.27 -12.49 -5.17
C ILE A 149 11.73 -12.32 -3.75
N VAL A 150 10.96 -11.25 -3.53
CA VAL A 150 10.36 -10.91 -2.25
C VAL A 150 8.84 -10.93 -2.41
N GLU A 151 8.17 -11.81 -1.66
CA GLU A 151 6.70 -11.89 -1.66
C GLU A 151 6.07 -10.73 -0.87
N CYS A 152 6.55 -10.48 0.34
CA CYS A 152 6.06 -9.43 1.22
C CYS A 152 7.24 -8.60 1.75
N PRO A 153 7.26 -7.27 1.52
CA PRO A 153 8.24 -6.38 2.12
C PRO A 153 8.19 -6.41 3.65
N TYR A 154 9.34 -6.37 4.30
CA TYR A 154 9.44 -6.14 5.73
C TYR A 154 9.26 -4.65 6.07
N LEU A 155 8.91 -4.34 7.32
CA LEU A 155 8.75 -2.96 7.78
C LEU A 155 10.04 -2.13 7.66
N SER A 156 11.20 -2.78 7.66
CA SER A 156 12.53 -2.17 7.49
C SER A 156 12.97 -2.04 6.03
N ASP A 157 12.24 -2.61 5.07
CA ASP A 157 12.65 -2.60 3.67
C ASP A 157 12.47 -1.20 3.04
N ILE A 158 13.44 -0.84 2.20
CA ILE A 158 13.41 0.36 1.37
C ILE A 158 12.77 0.00 0.04
N MET A 159 11.59 0.55 -0.22
CA MET A 159 10.80 0.21 -1.39
C MET A 159 10.91 1.27 -2.47
N PHE A 160 11.40 0.87 -3.64
CA PHE A 160 11.37 1.70 -4.83
C PHE A 160 10.28 1.22 -5.78
N ARG A 161 9.34 2.13 -6.07
CA ARG A 161 8.27 1.93 -7.04
C ARG A 161 7.97 3.26 -7.72
N GLN A 162 7.62 3.22 -9.00
CA GLN A 162 7.19 4.41 -9.72
C GLN A 162 5.80 4.83 -9.19
N GLY A 163 5.65 6.11 -8.79
CA GLY A 163 4.40 6.66 -8.27
C GLY A 163 4.44 7.03 -6.77
N THR A 164 3.28 7.38 -6.22
CA THR A 164 3.13 8.04 -4.90
C THR A 164 3.08 7.09 -3.70
N ASN A 165 2.76 5.81 -3.88
CA ASN A 165 2.40 4.93 -2.75
C ASN A 165 3.60 4.38 -1.95
N ALA A 166 4.83 4.58 -2.40
CA ALA A 166 5.99 4.09 -1.65
C ALA A 166 6.34 4.99 -0.44
N CYS A 167 5.89 6.24 -0.41
CA CYS A 167 6.29 7.20 0.63
C CYS A 167 5.72 6.90 2.01
N SER A 168 4.60 6.17 2.12
CA SER A 168 3.94 5.85 3.40
C SER A 168 4.53 4.63 4.11
N HIS A 169 5.45 3.89 3.47
CA HIS A 169 6.05 2.71 4.06
C HIS A 169 7.03 3.08 5.19
N PRO A 170 7.00 2.40 6.35
CA PRO A 170 7.86 2.73 7.49
C PRO A 170 9.35 2.68 7.14
N GLY A 171 9.80 1.70 6.36
CA GLY A 171 11.19 1.62 5.93
C GLY A 171 11.62 2.81 5.07
N ASN A 172 10.72 3.35 4.25
CA ASN A 172 10.98 4.55 3.46
C ASN A 172 10.97 5.83 4.31
N ALA A 173 10.15 5.89 5.36
CA ALA A 173 10.19 6.98 6.33
C ALA A 173 11.53 7.01 7.08
N THR A 174 11.97 5.86 7.60
CA THR A 174 13.28 5.70 8.25
C THR A 174 14.42 6.06 7.30
N PHE A 175 14.35 5.59 6.05
CA PHE A 175 15.35 5.91 5.04
C PHE A 175 15.42 7.40 4.71
N ARG A 176 14.27 8.09 4.57
CA ARG A 176 14.26 9.54 4.36
C ARG A 176 14.82 10.32 5.56
N ALA A 177 14.53 9.87 6.77
CA ALA A 177 15.09 10.46 8.00
C ALA A 177 16.62 10.29 8.06
N LEU A 178 17.15 9.13 7.66
CA LEU A 178 18.58 8.87 7.51
C LEU A 178 19.22 9.86 6.53
N ILE A 179 18.68 9.97 5.31
CA ILE A 179 19.20 10.92 4.31
C ILE A 179 19.16 12.35 4.83
N ALA A 180 18.05 12.76 5.44
CA ALA A 180 17.90 14.13 5.96
C ALA A 180 18.93 14.46 7.04
N THR A 181 19.19 13.52 7.96
CA THR A 181 20.17 13.68 9.05
C THR A 181 21.57 13.84 8.48
N LYS A 182 21.99 12.92 7.60
CA LYS A 182 23.30 12.99 6.94
C LYS A 182 23.44 14.24 6.06
N TYR A 183 22.36 14.66 5.41
CA TYR A 183 22.37 15.87 4.59
C TYR A 183 22.64 17.11 5.44
N GLN A 184 22.07 17.21 6.64
CA GLN A 184 22.34 18.30 7.58
C GLN A 184 23.80 18.28 8.05
N GLU A 185 24.33 17.12 8.43
CA GLU A 185 25.75 16.96 8.81
C GLU A 185 26.68 17.41 7.67
N PHE A 186 26.35 16.98 6.46
CA PHE A 186 27.09 17.31 5.25
C PHE A 186 27.06 18.82 4.93
N CYS A 187 25.91 19.48 5.11
CA CYS A 187 25.80 20.93 4.94
C CYS A 187 26.57 21.74 6.00
N ASN A 188 26.75 21.19 7.20
CA ASN A 188 27.50 21.82 8.27
C ASN A 188 29.02 21.67 8.10
N SER A 189 29.48 20.71 7.28
CA SER A 189 30.90 20.54 6.97
C SER A 189 31.43 21.68 6.09
N LYS A 190 32.58 22.25 6.48
CA LYS A 190 33.26 23.32 5.72
C LYS A 190 33.72 22.86 4.34
N ASP A 191 33.93 21.55 4.17
CA ASP A 191 34.48 20.96 2.95
C ASP A 191 33.50 20.99 1.76
N PHE A 192 32.22 21.21 2.01
CA PHE A 192 31.19 21.14 0.97
C PHE A 192 31.27 22.29 -0.05
N LYS A 193 31.75 23.47 0.35
CA LYS A 193 31.65 24.67 -0.50
C LYS A 193 32.58 24.67 -1.72
N SER A 194 33.63 23.83 -1.75
CA SER A 194 34.66 23.90 -2.80
C SER A 194 34.41 22.96 -3.99
N ASN A 195 33.61 21.89 -3.86
CA ASN A 195 33.38 20.95 -4.98
C ASN A 195 32.04 20.19 -4.89
N TYR A 196 30.97 20.82 -5.41
CA TYR A 196 29.60 20.31 -5.31
C TYR A 196 29.35 18.97 -6.01
N LYS A 197 29.93 18.75 -7.20
CA LYS A 197 29.70 17.51 -7.97
C LYS A 197 30.37 16.31 -7.30
N GLN A 198 31.62 16.46 -6.90
CA GLN A 198 32.35 15.40 -6.21
C GLN A 198 31.75 15.13 -4.83
N GLY A 199 31.33 16.19 -4.12
CA GLY A 199 30.66 16.05 -2.83
C GLY A 199 29.34 15.27 -2.90
N SER A 200 28.55 15.45 -3.97
CA SER A 200 27.27 14.73 -4.10
C SER A 200 27.46 13.22 -4.26
N ARG A 201 28.49 12.80 -4.99
CA ARG A 201 28.79 11.38 -5.18
C ARG A 201 29.26 10.73 -3.88
N ILE A 202 30.23 11.35 -3.20
CA ILE A 202 30.75 10.89 -1.91
C ILE A 202 29.60 10.81 -0.88
N PHE A 203 28.71 11.80 -0.87
CA PHE A 203 27.54 11.79 -0.01
C PHE A 203 26.62 10.59 -0.27
N ILE A 204 26.28 10.32 -1.54
CA ILE A 204 25.40 9.18 -1.90
C ILE A 204 26.09 7.85 -1.59
N GLU A 205 27.40 7.72 -1.86
CA GLU A 205 28.18 6.54 -1.51
C GLU A 205 28.13 6.27 0.01
N GLY A 206 28.26 7.31 0.85
CA GLY A 206 28.10 7.19 2.31
C GLY A 206 26.69 6.74 2.75
N ILE A 207 25.63 7.21 2.08
CA ILE A 207 24.26 6.73 2.36
C ILE A 207 24.11 5.25 2.02
N ILE A 208 24.71 4.79 0.92
CA ILE A 208 24.68 3.37 0.54
C ILE A 208 25.42 2.53 1.59
N GLU A 209 26.55 3.01 2.09
CA GLU A 209 27.28 2.35 3.18
C GLU A 209 26.42 2.25 4.46
N ASP A 210 25.75 3.32 4.88
CA ASP A 210 24.88 3.26 6.07
C ASP A 210 23.70 2.28 5.90
N ILE A 211 23.14 2.15 4.69
CA ILE A 211 22.09 1.16 4.37
C ILE A 211 22.63 -0.25 4.57
N GLU A 212 23.83 -0.53 4.08
CA GLU A 212 24.51 -1.83 4.20
C GLU A 212 24.84 -2.13 5.67
N GLU A 213 25.36 -1.17 6.41
CA GLU A 213 25.64 -1.30 7.86
C GLU A 213 24.37 -1.55 8.67
N SER A 214 23.27 -0.88 8.33
CA SER A 214 21.97 -1.04 8.99
C SER A 214 21.22 -2.31 8.58
N GLN A 215 21.78 -3.11 7.66
CA GLN A 215 21.15 -4.31 7.09
C GLN A 215 19.76 -4.01 6.47
N MET A 216 19.58 -2.80 5.93
CA MET A 216 18.33 -2.41 5.28
C MET A 216 18.30 -2.99 3.86
N ARG A 217 17.30 -3.81 3.57
CA ARG A 217 17.14 -4.40 2.25
C ARG A 217 16.47 -3.41 1.30
N VAL A 218 17.10 -3.17 0.16
CA VAL A 218 16.54 -2.35 -0.91
C VAL A 218 15.79 -3.25 -1.87
N ILE A 219 14.51 -2.95 -2.12
CA ILE A 219 13.66 -3.70 -3.04
C ILE A 219 13.07 -2.78 -4.10
N ASN A 220 12.86 -3.32 -5.30
CA ASN A 220 12.24 -2.62 -6.41
C ASN A 220 11.07 -3.41 -6.96
N TRP A 221 9.96 -2.73 -7.19
CA TRP A 221 8.78 -3.35 -7.80
C TRP A 221 9.04 -3.65 -9.27
N ASN A 222 8.75 -4.88 -9.71
CA ASN A 222 8.78 -5.24 -11.11
C ASN A 222 7.35 -5.23 -11.68
N ASP A 223 6.98 -4.16 -12.39
CA ASP A 223 5.64 -4.02 -12.98
C ASP A 223 5.28 -5.15 -13.95
N LYS A 224 6.27 -5.67 -14.69
CA LYS A 224 6.03 -6.75 -15.68
C LYS A 224 5.71 -8.07 -15.00
N GLN A 225 6.37 -8.35 -13.87
CA GLN A 225 6.27 -9.64 -13.19
C GLN A 225 5.28 -9.61 -12.01
N GLY A 226 4.97 -8.43 -11.47
CA GLY A 226 4.02 -8.25 -10.38
C GLY A 226 4.56 -8.69 -9.01
N TYR A 227 5.86 -8.54 -8.78
CA TYR A 227 6.49 -8.86 -7.49
C TYR A 227 7.66 -7.93 -7.16
N TRP A 228 8.11 -7.97 -5.90
CA TRP A 228 9.28 -7.22 -5.44
C TRP A 228 10.56 -8.00 -5.73
N LYS A 229 11.60 -7.29 -6.19
CA LYS A 229 12.93 -7.85 -6.41
C LYS A 229 13.97 -7.11 -5.55
N VAL A 230 14.82 -7.85 -4.85
CA VAL A 230 15.95 -7.29 -4.11
C VAL A 230 16.94 -6.65 -5.09
N LEU A 231 17.31 -5.41 -4.82
CA LEU A 231 18.38 -4.71 -5.53
C LEU A 231 19.66 -4.78 -4.71
N ASN A 232 20.63 -5.55 -5.20
CA ASN A 232 21.98 -5.62 -4.62
C ASN A 232 22.99 -4.77 -5.41
N ASP A 233 22.66 -4.41 -6.65
CA ASP A 233 23.57 -3.65 -7.51
C ASP A 233 23.55 -2.16 -7.14
N LYS A 234 24.68 -1.67 -6.61
CA LYS A 234 24.90 -0.26 -6.27
C LYS A 234 24.63 0.67 -7.47
N SER A 235 24.88 0.20 -8.70
CA SER A 235 24.65 0.98 -9.91
C SER A 235 23.17 1.32 -10.14
N LEU A 236 22.26 0.44 -9.71
CA LEU A 236 20.81 0.61 -9.82
C LEU A 236 20.22 1.38 -8.63
N ILE A 237 20.84 1.25 -7.45
CA ILE A 237 20.44 1.95 -6.22
C ILE A 237 20.83 3.43 -6.29
N TYR A 238 22.06 3.73 -6.73
CA TYR A 238 22.62 5.07 -6.78
C TYR A 238 21.68 6.12 -7.42
N PRO A 239 21.16 5.96 -8.65
CA PRO A 239 20.32 6.98 -9.27
C PRO A 239 18.99 7.20 -8.54
N LYS A 240 18.49 6.19 -7.81
CA LYS A 240 17.26 6.32 -7.00
C LYS A 240 17.51 7.17 -5.75
N ILE A 241 18.64 6.96 -5.09
CA ILE A 241 19.04 7.79 -3.95
C ILE A 241 19.36 9.22 -4.41
N GLU A 242 20.08 9.38 -5.52
CA GLU A 242 20.38 10.69 -6.12
C GLU A 242 19.10 11.50 -6.37
N TYR A 243 18.06 10.87 -6.90
CA TYR A 243 16.76 11.51 -7.11
C TYR A 243 16.17 12.05 -5.81
N ILE A 244 16.13 11.23 -4.75
CA ILE A 244 15.58 11.64 -3.44
C ILE A 244 16.39 12.78 -2.83
N VAL A 245 17.72 12.70 -2.90
CA VAL A 245 18.62 13.75 -2.42
C VAL A 245 18.36 15.06 -3.18
N ARG A 246 18.12 15.00 -4.49
CA ARG A 246 17.76 16.17 -5.30
C ARG A 246 16.43 16.79 -4.88
N GLU A 247 15.41 15.97 -4.57
CA GLU A 247 14.13 16.46 -4.04
C GLU A 247 14.32 17.19 -2.72
N LEU A 248 15.06 16.59 -1.78
CA LEU A 248 15.35 17.20 -0.47
C LEU A 248 16.04 18.55 -0.61
N ARG A 249 17.06 18.64 -1.47
CA ARG A 249 17.75 19.92 -1.78
C ARG A 249 16.80 20.98 -2.33
N THR A 250 15.89 20.56 -3.21
CA THR A 250 14.91 21.47 -3.82
C THR A 250 13.93 22.00 -2.77
N ALA A 251 13.46 21.11 -1.87
CA ALA A 251 12.60 21.47 -0.75
C ALA A 251 13.29 22.43 0.23
N ASP A 252 14.56 22.18 0.58
CA ASP A 252 15.31 23.06 1.48
C ASP A 252 15.56 24.44 0.87
N LYS A 253 15.89 24.51 -0.42
CA LYS A 253 16.03 25.80 -1.12
C LYS A 253 14.71 26.57 -1.14
N ALA A 254 13.58 25.89 -1.35
CA ALA A 254 12.26 26.52 -1.29
C ALA A 254 11.98 27.08 0.11
N ARG A 255 12.29 26.31 1.17
CA ARG A 255 12.14 26.75 2.57
C ARG A 255 13.00 27.97 2.91
N LEU A 256 14.27 27.99 2.49
CA LEU A 256 15.16 29.14 2.68
C LEU A 256 14.69 30.39 1.93
N ASN A 257 14.08 30.23 0.76
CA ASN A 257 13.52 31.34 0.00
C ASN A 257 12.23 31.89 0.64
N GLN A 258 11.40 31.03 1.24
CA GLN A 258 10.22 31.46 1.99
C GLN A 258 10.61 32.30 3.21
N GLN A 259 11.61 31.85 3.99
CA GLN A 259 12.08 32.59 5.16
C GLN A 259 12.64 33.99 4.84
N LYS A 260 13.21 34.18 3.64
CA LYS A 260 13.70 35.49 3.21
C LYS A 260 12.58 36.46 2.86
N ASN A 261 11.40 35.95 2.50
CA ASN A 261 10.26 36.76 2.08
C ASN A 261 9.34 37.15 3.26
N ASP A 262 9.57 36.60 4.46
CA ASP A 262 8.89 37.04 5.70
C ASP A 262 9.37 38.42 6.20
N SER A 263 10.17 39.13 5.41
CA SER A 263 10.46 40.55 5.62
C SER A 263 9.18 41.39 5.49
N SER A 264 8.57 41.69 6.64
CA SER A 264 7.60 42.76 6.94
C SER A 264 6.68 43.18 5.79
N THR A 265 5.60 42.43 5.57
CA THR A 265 4.39 42.98 4.92
C THR A 265 3.79 44.15 5.71
N SER A 266 4.21 44.37 6.98
CA SER A 266 3.90 45.58 7.73
C SER A 266 4.47 46.87 7.10
N LEU A 267 5.46 46.78 6.21
CA LEU A 267 6.05 47.95 5.52
C LEU A 267 5.26 48.35 4.26
N PHE A 268 4.30 47.54 3.81
CA PHE A 268 3.39 47.88 2.71
C PHE A 268 2.03 48.39 3.19
N GLN A 269 1.73 48.31 4.49
CA GLN A 269 0.46 48.80 5.04
C GLN A 269 0.44 50.33 5.27
N GLU A 270 1.59 51.01 5.22
CA GLU A 270 1.68 52.48 5.37
C GLU A 270 1.73 53.25 4.03
N MET A 271 1.61 52.58 2.87
CA MET A 271 1.66 53.26 1.55
C MET A 271 0.30 53.44 0.86
N ASP A 272 -0.81 52.93 1.41
CA ASP A 272 -2.13 52.97 0.76
C ASP A 272 -3.08 54.09 1.22
N ASP A 273 -2.67 54.98 2.12
CA ASP A 273 -3.51 56.13 2.55
C ASP A 273 -3.50 57.32 1.56
N GLY A 274 -2.79 57.22 0.43
CA GLY A 274 -2.43 58.39 -0.37
C GLY A 274 -3.22 58.64 -1.67
N ASN A 275 -3.88 57.65 -2.29
CA ASN A 275 -4.48 57.91 -3.60
C ASN A 275 -5.68 57.02 -3.92
N GLY A 276 -6.87 57.60 -3.76
CA GLY A 276 -8.15 56.99 -4.10
C GLY A 276 -8.21 56.52 -5.56
N ARG A 277 -7.95 55.24 -5.78
CA ARG A 277 -8.39 54.55 -6.99
C ARG A 277 -9.84 54.16 -6.80
N LYS A 278 -10.71 54.80 -7.58
CA LYS A 278 -12.12 54.45 -7.75
C LYS A 278 -12.26 52.95 -7.95
N PHE A 279 -12.94 52.31 -7.00
CA PHE A 279 -13.43 50.95 -7.12
C PHE A 279 -14.46 50.93 -8.26
N VAL A 280 -14.05 50.45 -9.44
CA VAL A 280 -14.96 50.19 -10.55
C VAL A 280 -15.70 48.91 -10.19
N GLY A 281 -16.99 49.03 -9.91
CA GLY A 281 -17.88 47.90 -9.64
C GLY A 281 -17.80 46.88 -10.76
N ILE A 282 -17.34 45.68 -10.43
CA ILE A 282 -17.39 44.53 -11.31
C ILE A 282 -18.84 44.06 -11.34
N ASN A 283 -19.51 44.34 -12.45
CA ASN A 283 -20.80 43.77 -12.79
C ASN A 283 -20.69 42.25 -12.95
N GLN A 284 -21.64 41.56 -12.31
CA GLN A 284 -22.21 40.25 -12.62
C GLN A 284 -21.40 39.34 -13.57
N ALA A 285 -20.78 38.32 -12.98
CA ALA A 285 -20.24 37.18 -13.71
C ALA A 285 -21.38 36.35 -14.32
N GLN A 286 -21.38 36.24 -15.65
CA GLN A 286 -22.03 35.14 -16.38
C GLN A 286 -21.30 33.83 -16.07
N GLU A 287 -22.08 32.77 -15.91
CA GLU A 287 -21.58 31.40 -15.76
C GLU A 287 -20.76 30.96 -16.99
N PRO A 288 -19.58 30.35 -16.81
CA PRO A 288 -18.83 29.78 -17.92
C PRO A 288 -19.43 28.45 -18.35
N SER A 289 -19.90 28.41 -19.60
CA SER A 289 -20.23 27.19 -20.34
C SER A 289 -19.02 26.25 -20.41
N THR A 290 -19.17 25.03 -19.90
CA THR A 290 -18.19 23.95 -19.97
C THR A 290 -18.02 23.46 -21.40
N ASN A 291 -16.90 23.79 -22.03
CA ASN A 291 -16.49 23.20 -23.30
C ASN A 291 -15.63 21.95 -23.05
N ASN A 292 -16.03 20.88 -23.75
CA ASN A 292 -15.40 19.57 -23.86
C ASN A 292 -13.87 19.63 -23.99
N THR A 293 -13.18 19.12 -22.97
CA THR A 293 -11.84 18.55 -23.10
C THR A 293 -11.96 17.04 -23.10
N ASN A 294 -11.59 16.43 -24.23
CA ASN A 294 -11.41 14.99 -24.38
C ASN A 294 -10.38 14.50 -23.36
N ALA A 295 -10.86 13.89 -22.29
CA ALA A 295 -10.04 13.12 -21.37
C ALA A 295 -9.61 11.84 -22.10
N VAL A 296 -8.34 11.78 -22.46
CA VAL A 296 -7.67 10.50 -22.76
C VAL A 296 -7.66 9.73 -21.45
N ALA A 297 -8.40 8.62 -21.42
CA ALA A 297 -8.44 7.71 -20.28
C ALA A 297 -7.04 7.15 -20.02
N GLU A 298 -6.36 7.72 -19.04
CA GLU A 298 -5.15 7.16 -18.45
C GLU A 298 -5.58 5.88 -17.72
N LYS A 299 -5.03 4.74 -18.12
CA LYS A 299 -5.27 3.46 -17.46
C LYS A 299 -4.56 3.52 -16.11
N ASP A 300 -5.34 3.73 -15.06
CA ASP A 300 -4.88 3.55 -13.68
C ASP A 300 -4.55 2.06 -13.46
N ASP A 301 -3.28 1.71 -13.67
CA ASP A 301 -2.71 0.44 -13.24
C ASP A 301 -2.53 0.48 -11.72
N GLU A 302 -3.63 0.22 -11.01
CA GLU A 302 -3.67 0.05 -9.56
C GLU A 302 -2.93 -1.24 -9.15
N VAL A 303 -1.93 -1.11 -8.28
CA VAL A 303 -1.21 -2.26 -7.71
C VAL A 303 -1.22 -2.14 -6.19
N GLY A 304 -1.80 -3.16 -5.55
CA GLY A 304 -1.94 -3.28 -4.10
C GLY A 304 -0.88 -4.16 -3.46
N CYS A 305 -0.62 -3.91 -2.17
CA CYS A 305 0.00 -4.86 -1.26
C CYS A 305 -1.07 -5.90 -0.83
N PHE A 306 -0.66 -7.02 -0.25
CA PHE A 306 -1.55 -8.19 -0.10
C PHE A 306 -2.49 -8.11 1.11
N ALA A 307 -3.79 -7.90 0.87
CA ALA A 307 -4.86 -8.21 1.81
C ALA A 307 -5.70 -9.37 1.24
N THR A 308 -5.66 -10.54 1.89
CA THR A 308 -6.47 -11.69 1.46
C THR A 308 -7.95 -11.43 1.74
N CYS A 309 -8.67 -10.99 0.72
CA CYS A 309 -10.14 -10.91 0.73
C CYS A 309 -10.70 -12.06 -0.08
N PHE A 310 -11.60 -12.83 0.52
CA PHE A 310 -12.40 -13.78 -0.24
C PHE A 310 -13.74 -13.16 -0.59
N ALA A 311 -13.97 -12.97 -1.88
CA ALA A 311 -15.33 -12.96 -2.42
C ALA A 311 -15.61 -14.37 -2.94
N THR A 312 -16.67 -14.99 -2.44
CA THR A 312 -17.17 -16.24 -3.00
C THR A 312 -18.13 -15.91 -4.14
N ASP A 313 -17.60 -15.78 -5.35
CA ASP A 313 -18.45 -15.83 -6.55
C ASP A 313 -18.83 -17.29 -6.82
N SER A 314 -20.10 -17.61 -6.58
CA SER A 314 -20.71 -18.85 -7.03
C SER A 314 -21.56 -18.52 -8.25
N ASN A 315 -20.97 -18.60 -9.44
CA ASN A 315 -21.61 -19.05 -10.69
C ASN A 315 -20.69 -18.79 -11.89
N GLU A 316 -19.91 -19.81 -12.26
CA GLU A 316 -19.45 -19.99 -13.64
C GLU A 316 -19.41 -21.51 -13.91
N GLU A 317 -20.60 -22.11 -14.03
CA GLU A 317 -20.73 -23.42 -14.67
C GLU A 317 -20.48 -23.23 -16.16
N ALA A 318 -19.27 -23.62 -16.59
CA ALA A 318 -18.93 -23.76 -17.98
C ALA A 318 -19.88 -24.78 -18.63
N GLN A 319 -20.73 -24.30 -19.52
CA GLN A 319 -21.39 -25.13 -20.53
C GLN A 319 -20.31 -25.64 -21.51
N LEU A 320 -19.69 -26.76 -21.17
CA LEU A 320 -19.04 -27.65 -22.14
C LEU A 320 -20.05 -28.73 -22.51
N ASN A 321 -21.06 -28.32 -23.30
CA ASN A 321 -21.83 -29.26 -24.11
C ASN A 321 -21.18 -29.31 -25.50
N GLY A 322 -20.49 -30.39 -25.80
CA GLY A 322 -20.19 -30.84 -27.15
C GLY A 322 -20.84 -32.22 -27.37
N PRO A 323 -21.34 -32.51 -28.58
CA PRO A 323 -22.09 -33.73 -28.91
C PRO A 323 -21.30 -35.02 -28.80
#